data_AF-A0A5B7BV60-F1
#
_entry.id   AF-A0A5B7BV60-F1
#
_cell.length_a   1.000
_cell.length_b   1.000
_cell.length_c   1.000
_cell.angle_alpha   90.00
_cell.angle_beta   90.00
_cell.angle_gamma   90.00
#
_symmetry.space_group_name_H-M   'P 1'
#
loop_
_entity.id
_entity.type
_entity.pdbx_description
1 polymer ?
#
loop_
_entity_poly.entity_id
_entity_poly.type
_entity_poly.pdbx_seq_one_letter_code
_entity_poly.pdbx_strand_id
1 'polypeptide(L)'
;MVSPTGGDPTPRIAHFLNPSVTSISGPVFELPSDCLASLTPNFEPKKWPLKVTFNGWRNPQRNWKTWVDRMHSLYQSVWKKAGIHDAIMSSTYTIQKHEDLIFGVAERWCPE
;
A
#
# COMPACT_ATOMS: atom_id res chain seq x y z
N MET A 1 -3.95 19.69 -16.15
CA MET A 1 -4.38 18.27 -16.17
C MET A 1 -5.68 18.21 -16.95
N VAL A 2 -5.78 17.37 -17.99
CA VAL A 2 -6.98 17.31 -18.83
C VAL A 2 -8.03 16.45 -18.13
N SER A 3 -9.27 16.92 -18.05
CA SER A 3 -10.37 16.15 -17.47
C SER A 3 -10.59 14.85 -18.26
N PRO A 4 -10.78 13.68 -17.60
CA PRO A 4 -11.07 12.42 -18.27
C PRO A 4 -12.32 12.47 -19.16
N THR A 5 -13.22 13.41 -18.85
CA THR A 5 -14.53 13.58 -19.48
C THR A 5 -14.52 14.52 -20.69
N GLY A 6 -13.36 15.05 -21.09
CA GLY A 6 -13.26 16.01 -22.18
C GLY A 6 -13.83 17.38 -21.79
N GLY A 7 -12.97 18.26 -21.29
CA GLY A 7 -13.31 19.65 -20.97
C GLY A 7 -12.08 20.53 -21.17
N ASP A 8 -12.30 21.84 -21.23
CA ASP A 8 -11.22 22.78 -21.51
C ASP A 8 -10.11 22.70 -20.46
N PRO A 9 -8.83 22.61 -20.87
CA PRO A 9 -7.72 22.52 -19.93
C PRO A 9 -7.68 23.73 -19.00
N THR A 10 -7.83 23.51 -17.70
CA THR A 10 -7.59 24.55 -16.70
C THR A 10 -6.12 24.49 -16.24
N PRO A 11 -5.38 25.63 -16.30
CA PRO A 11 -4.05 25.70 -15.73
C PRO A 11 -4.16 25.58 -14.21
N ARG A 12 -3.34 24.70 -13.63
CA ARG A 12 -3.21 24.54 -12.17
C ARG A 12 -1.73 24.50 -11.82
N ILE A 13 -1.37 25.16 -10.74
CA ILE A 13 -0.02 25.06 -10.16
C ILE A 13 0.06 23.71 -9.46
N ALA A 14 1.05 22.91 -9.82
CA ALA A 14 1.34 21.64 -9.17
C ALA A 14 2.72 21.75 -8.50
N HIS A 15 2.79 21.32 -7.25
CA HIS A 15 4.04 21.20 -6.52
C HIS A 15 4.57 19.78 -6.73
N PHE A 16 5.54 19.64 -7.63
CA PHE A 16 6.21 18.37 -7.84
C PHE A 16 7.42 18.28 -6.92
N LEU A 17 7.62 17.10 -6.33
CA LEU A 17 8.89 16.78 -5.71
C LEU A 17 9.96 16.72 -6.80
N ASN A 18 11.16 17.23 -6.51
CA ASN A 18 12.29 17.02 -7.41
C ASN A 18 12.60 15.52 -7.46
N PRO A 19 12.71 14.92 -8.66
CA PRO A 19 13.07 13.51 -8.77
C PRO A 19 14.46 13.29 -8.15
N SER A 20 14.53 12.42 -7.15
CA SER A 20 15.76 12.10 -6.41
C SER A 20 16.58 10.98 -7.06
N VAL A 21 16.07 10.34 -8.11
CA VAL A 21 16.68 9.19 -8.77
C VAL A 21 16.88 9.49 -10.26
N THR A 22 18.13 9.42 -10.73
CA THR A 22 18.52 9.68 -12.12
C THR A 22 18.61 8.42 -12.99
N SER A 23 18.56 7.22 -12.39
CA SER A 23 18.71 5.95 -13.09
C SER A 23 18.05 4.80 -12.31
N ILE A 24 17.37 3.90 -13.01
CA ILE A 24 16.80 2.66 -12.44
C ILE A 24 17.91 1.68 -12.03
N SER A 25 19.10 1.77 -12.63
CA SER A 25 20.28 0.96 -12.29
C SER A 25 21.24 1.68 -11.33
N GLY A 26 20.85 2.84 -10.79
CA GLY A 26 21.66 3.57 -9.83
C GLY A 26 21.78 2.82 -8.50
N PRO A 27 22.69 3.25 -7.60
CA PRO A 27 22.73 2.70 -6.25
C PRO A 27 21.33 2.78 -5.63
N VAL A 28 20.88 1.66 -5.04
CA VAL A 28 19.62 1.60 -4.28
C VAL A 28 19.65 2.77 -3.32
N PHE A 29 18.56 3.55 -3.26
CA PHE A 29 18.42 4.66 -2.35
C PHE A 29 18.82 4.21 -0.94
N GLU A 30 20.02 4.57 -0.51
CA GLU A 30 20.45 4.30 0.86
C GLU A 30 19.65 5.25 1.73
N LEU A 31 18.71 4.69 2.49
CA LEU A 31 18.01 5.46 3.51
C LEU A 31 19.10 6.13 4.36
N PRO A 32 19.06 7.46 4.56
CA PRO A 32 19.99 8.11 5.46
C PRO A 32 19.93 7.36 6.80
N SER A 33 21.08 6.87 7.31
CA SER A 33 21.10 6.14 8.58
C SER A 33 20.44 6.94 9.71
N ASP A 34 20.51 8.27 9.61
CA ASP A 34 19.89 9.20 10.54
C ASP A 34 18.35 9.18 10.52
N CYS A 35 17.71 8.78 9.40
CA CYS A 35 16.25 8.62 9.35
C CYS A 35 15.77 7.52 10.31
N LEU A 36 16.59 6.49 10.53
CA LEU A 36 16.31 5.42 11.49
C LEU A 36 16.98 5.66 12.85
N ALA A 37 17.98 6.55 12.96
CA ALA A 37 18.61 6.88 14.23
C ALA A 37 17.66 7.59 15.22
N SER A 38 16.60 8.23 14.72
CA SER A 38 15.51 8.78 15.56
C SER A 38 14.53 7.74 16.10
N LEU A 39 14.72 6.45 15.76
CA LEU A 39 14.01 5.34 16.39
C LEU A 39 14.39 5.33 17.86
N THR A 40 13.58 5.97 18.70
CA THR A 40 13.64 5.74 20.13
C THR A 40 13.53 4.23 20.34
N PRO A 41 14.51 3.60 21.02
CA PRO A 41 14.55 2.16 21.18
C PRO A 41 13.35 1.62 21.99
N ASN A 42 12.58 2.53 22.60
CA ASN A 42 11.47 2.25 23.49
C ASN A 42 10.12 2.49 22.80
N PHE A 43 9.95 2.06 21.55
CA PHE A 43 8.60 1.96 20.99
C PHE A 43 7.86 0.83 21.72
N GLU A 44 6.93 1.20 22.60
CA GLU A 44 6.13 0.28 23.40
C GLU A 44 4.66 0.31 22.93
N PRO A 45 4.32 -0.39 21.83
CA PRO A 45 2.97 -0.38 21.26
C PRO A 45 1.90 -0.82 22.26
N LYS A 46 2.26 -1.64 23.25
CA LYS A 46 1.36 -2.08 24.33
C LYS A 46 0.95 -0.96 25.30
N LYS A 47 1.69 0.15 25.37
CA LYS A 47 1.39 1.30 26.22
C LYS A 47 0.65 2.42 25.49
N TRP A 48 0.38 2.24 24.19
CA TRP A 48 -0.33 3.25 23.41
C TRP A 48 -1.78 3.40 23.89
N PRO A 49 -2.27 4.64 24.09
CA PRO A 49 -3.62 4.89 24.60
C PRO A 49 -4.72 4.66 23.55
N LEU A 50 -4.36 4.53 22.27
CA LEU A 50 -5.29 4.39 21.16
C LEU A 50 -5.73 2.95 20.97
N LYS A 51 -7.03 2.69 21.17
CA LYS A 51 -7.66 1.40 20.81
C LYS A 51 -8.08 1.43 19.34
N VAL A 52 -7.26 0.85 18.47
CA VAL A 52 -7.52 0.79 17.03
C VAL A 52 -8.15 -0.56 16.64
N THR A 53 -9.22 -0.51 15.84
CA THR A 53 -9.87 -1.70 15.28
C THR A 53 -9.63 -1.80 13.77
N PHE A 54 -9.08 -2.92 13.32
CA PHE A 54 -8.74 -3.15 11.91
C PHE A 54 -9.85 -3.89 11.16
N ASN A 55 -11.01 -3.25 11.02
CA ASN A 55 -12.22 -3.90 10.45
C ASN A 55 -12.07 -4.31 8.97
N GLY A 56 -11.16 -3.67 8.23
CA GLY A 56 -10.83 -4.01 6.84
C GLY A 56 -9.88 -5.21 6.69
N TRP A 57 -9.25 -5.66 7.79
CA TRP A 57 -8.27 -6.75 7.77
C TRP A 57 -8.96 -8.10 7.92
N ARG A 58 -9.65 -8.52 6.87
CA ARG A 58 -10.41 -9.78 6.85
C ARG A 58 -9.57 -10.92 6.29
N ASN A 59 -9.63 -12.07 6.94
CA ASN A 59 -9.10 -13.29 6.38
C ASN A 59 -9.93 -13.69 5.14
N PRO A 60 -9.29 -14.24 4.10
CA PRO A 60 -10.00 -14.85 2.99
C PRO A 60 -11.02 -15.88 3.51
N GLN A 61 -12.20 -15.93 2.88
CA GLN A 61 -13.19 -16.96 3.22
C GLN A 61 -12.60 -18.36 3.00
N ARG A 62 -12.99 -19.36 3.80
CA ARG A 62 -12.40 -20.72 3.78
C ARG A 62 -12.29 -21.33 2.38
N ASN A 63 -13.27 -21.07 1.52
CA ASN A 63 -13.33 -21.60 0.15
C ASN A 63 -12.99 -20.56 -0.93
N TRP A 64 -12.55 -19.35 -0.54
CA TRP A 64 -12.25 -18.26 -1.47
C TRP A 64 -11.18 -18.66 -2.48
N LYS A 65 -10.06 -19.21 -2.01
CA LYS A 65 -8.97 -19.67 -2.87
C LYS A 65 -9.46 -20.71 -3.88
N THR A 66 -10.20 -21.73 -3.43
CA THR A 66 -10.79 -22.75 -4.30
C THR A 66 -11.74 -22.16 -5.34
N TRP A 67 -12.52 -21.14 -4.97
CA TRP A 67 -13.38 -20.42 -5.91
C TRP A 67 -12.56 -19.64 -6.94
N VAL A 68 -11.53 -18.91 -6.51
CA VAL A 68 -10.61 -18.18 -7.40
C VAL A 68 -9.94 -19.12 -8.38
N ASP A 69 -9.42 -20.27 -7.91
CA ASP A 69 -8.75 -21.25 -8.78
C ASP A 69 -9.68 -21.78 -9.88
N ARG A 70 -10.94 -22.09 -9.53
CA ARG A 70 -11.96 -22.52 -10.51
C ARG A 70 -12.28 -21.41 -11.50
N MET A 71 -12.53 -20.20 -11.00
CA MET A 71 -12.95 -19.07 -11.83
C MET A 71 -11.81 -18.54 -12.70
N HIS A 72 -10.57 -18.64 -12.24
CA HIS A 72 -9.39 -18.24 -13.01
C HIS A 72 -9.32 -19.01 -14.34
N SER A 73 -9.53 -20.33 -14.30
CA SER A 73 -9.55 -21.16 -15.52
C SER A 73 -10.57 -20.73 -16.56
N LEU A 74 -11.69 -20.12 -16.13
CA LEU A 74 -12.80 -19.71 -17.00
C LEU A 74 -12.73 -18.23 -17.41
N TYR A 75 -12.25 -17.36 -16.51
CA TYR A 75 -12.44 -15.91 -16.61
C TYR A 75 -11.13 -15.11 -16.55
N GLN A 76 -9.96 -15.74 -16.55
CA GLN A 76 -8.67 -15.03 -16.53
C GLN A 76 -8.59 -13.94 -17.61
N SER A 77 -9.00 -14.24 -18.84
CA SER A 77 -8.94 -13.27 -19.96
C SER A 77 -9.84 -12.06 -19.72
N VAL A 78 -11.05 -12.29 -19.19
CA VAL A 78 -12.03 -11.25 -18.84
C VAL A 78 -11.49 -10.38 -17.71
N TRP A 79 -10.92 -10.98 -16.67
CA TRP A 79 -10.34 -10.25 -15.55
C TRP A 79 -9.14 -9.40 -15.96
N LYS A 80 -8.29 -9.91 -16.86
CA LYS A 80 -7.16 -9.14 -17.43
C LYS A 80 -7.68 -7.96 -18.24
N LYS A 81 -8.68 -8.17 -19.10
CA LYS A 81 -9.30 -7.09 -19.89
C LYS A 81 -9.96 -6.03 -19.00
N ALA A 82 -10.54 -6.44 -17.88
CA ALA A 82 -11.14 -5.52 -16.90
C ALA A 82 -10.12 -4.89 -15.93
N GLY A 83 -8.85 -5.30 -15.96
CA GLY A 83 -7.81 -4.77 -15.06
C GLY A 83 -7.93 -5.24 -13.61
N ILE A 84 -8.70 -6.30 -13.33
CA ILE A 84 -8.96 -6.79 -11.96
C ILE A 84 -8.23 -8.10 -11.63
N HIS A 85 -7.51 -8.68 -12.60
CA HIS A 85 -6.84 -9.97 -12.44
C HIS A 85 -5.93 -10.01 -11.20
N ASP A 86 -5.02 -9.04 -11.08
CA ASP A 86 -4.01 -9.06 -10.02
C ASP A 86 -4.61 -8.80 -8.64
N ALA A 87 -5.68 -7.99 -8.57
CA ALA A 87 -6.43 -7.77 -7.33
C ALA A 87 -7.10 -9.07 -6.84
N ILE A 88 -7.73 -9.84 -7.75
CA ILE A 88 -8.34 -11.13 -7.41
C ILE A 88 -7.27 -12.12 -6.98
N MET A 89 -6.16 -12.24 -7.71
CA MET A 89 -5.07 -13.15 -7.33
C MET A 89 -4.47 -12.76 -5.97
N SER A 90 -4.25 -11.47 -5.73
CA SER A 90 -3.73 -10.95 -4.46
C SER A 90 -4.65 -11.22 -3.28
N SER A 91 -5.97 -11.21 -3.50
CA SER A 91 -6.95 -11.50 -2.45
C SER A 91 -6.92 -12.95 -1.94
N THR A 92 -6.22 -13.86 -2.63
CA THR A 92 -6.05 -15.25 -2.17
C THR A 92 -5.02 -15.37 -1.05
N TYR A 93 -4.16 -14.37 -0.87
CA TYR A 93 -3.16 -14.34 0.18
C TYR A 93 -3.75 -13.81 1.49
N THR A 94 -3.25 -14.33 2.60
CA THR A 94 -3.54 -13.77 3.92
C THR A 94 -2.53 -12.69 4.22
N ILE A 95 -3.00 -11.46 4.42
CA ILE A 95 -2.15 -10.37 4.85
C ILE A 95 -1.96 -10.50 6.37
N GLN A 96 -0.72 -10.73 6.81
CA GLN A 96 -0.40 -10.80 8.23
C GLN A 96 -0.55 -9.42 8.86
N LYS A 97 -1.26 -9.36 9.98
CA LYS A 97 -1.47 -8.12 10.73
C LYS A 97 -0.40 -7.99 11.81
N HIS A 98 0.58 -7.15 11.57
CA HIS A 98 1.60 -6.79 12.56
C HIS A 98 1.24 -5.44 13.20
N GLU A 99 0.44 -5.48 14.26
CA GLU A 99 -0.06 -4.26 14.92
C GLU A 99 1.07 -3.34 15.38
N ASP A 100 2.13 -3.93 15.96
CA ASP A 100 3.32 -3.19 16.41
C ASP A 100 3.97 -2.40 15.27
N LEU A 101 4.08 -3.00 14.07
CA LEU A 101 4.63 -2.31 12.90
C LEU A 101 3.72 -1.17 12.44
N ILE A 102 2.41 -1.40 12.46
CA ILE A 102 1.43 -0.38 12.05
C ILE A 102 1.49 0.81 13.00
N PHE A 103 1.53 0.56 14.31
CA PHE A 103 1.62 1.63 15.31
C PHE A 103 2.97 2.37 15.23
N GLY A 104 4.08 1.65 14.99
CA GLY A 104 5.39 2.28 14.82
C GLY A 104 5.45 3.21 13.60
N VAL A 105 4.83 2.81 12.48
CA VAL A 105 4.68 3.70 11.32
C VAL A 105 3.75 4.88 11.64
N ALA A 106 2.61 4.62 12.28
CA ALA A 106 1.64 5.66 12.62
C ALA A 106 2.20 6.71 13.58
N GLU A 107 3.03 6.31 14.55
CA GLU A 107 3.74 7.24 15.46
C GLU A 107 4.57 8.27 14.68
N ARG A 108 5.16 7.85 13.56
CA ARG A 108 6.06 8.68 12.73
C ARG A 108 5.37 9.24 11.49
N TRP A 109 4.10 8.92 11.29
CA TRP A 109 3.33 9.39 10.15
C TRP A 109 2.85 10.81 10.45
N CYS A 110 3.67 11.79 10.03
CA CYS A 110 3.54 13.24 10.19
C CYS A 110 4.33 13.80 11.39
N PRO A 111 5.53 14.36 11.16
CA PRO A 111 6.10 15.33 12.07
C PRO A 111 5.46 16.69 11.73
N GLU A 112 4.58 17.18 12.60
CA GLU A 112 4.50 18.64 12.72
C GLU A 112 5.86 19.20 13.16
#